data_AF-A0A3P8TRN5-F1
#
_entry.id   AF-A0A3P8TRN5-F1
#
_cell.length_a   1.000
_cell.length_b   1.000
_cell.length_c   1.000
_cell.angle_alpha   90.00
_cell.angle_beta   90.00
_cell.angle_gamma   90.00
#
_symmetry.space_group_name_H-M   'P 1'
#
loop_
_entity.id
_entity.type
_entity.pdbx_description
1 polymer ?
#
loop_
_entity_poly.entity_id
_entity_poly.type
_entity_poly.pdbx_seq_one_letter_code
_entity_poly.pdbx_strand_id
1 'polypeptide(L)'
;MSVFTQLGLLLWKNFTYRRRQTLQLLAEIVWPLLIFFILIAVRLNYPPYEQHECHFPNKAMPSAGTLPWIQGILCNANNPCFRNPTPGESPGVVGNFNDSIINRLFSDAKKILLYSQNDKNLDGFKELARALQALQSSRSGRKLKLSSVILILLENLQRLLCGNSTTMEKEKEL
;
A
#
# COMPACT_ATOMS: atom_id res chain seq x y z
N MET A 1 62.90 -29.95 -35.99
CA MET A 1 62.52 -30.61 -34.73
C MET A 1 61.00 -30.54 -34.61
N SER A 2 60.34 -31.68 -34.56
CA SER A 2 58.88 -31.79 -34.59
C SER A 2 58.26 -31.22 -33.30
N VAL A 3 57.75 -30.00 -33.38
CA VAL A 3 57.13 -29.29 -32.24
C VAL A 3 55.92 -30.07 -31.68
N PHE A 4 55.18 -30.76 -32.55
CA PHE A 4 54.02 -31.57 -32.18
C PHE A 4 54.36 -32.78 -31.31
N THR A 5 55.52 -33.42 -31.51
CA THR A 5 55.93 -34.57 -30.68
C THR A 5 56.35 -34.13 -29.28
N GLN A 6 56.99 -32.96 -29.14
CA GLN A 6 57.27 -32.36 -27.83
C GLN A 6 55.99 -31.92 -27.10
N LEU A 7 55.03 -31.33 -27.83
CA LEU A 7 53.74 -30.92 -27.27
C LEU A 7 52.93 -32.13 -26.77
N GLY A 8 52.90 -33.22 -27.54
CA GLY A 8 52.22 -34.46 -27.15
C GLY A 8 52.80 -35.08 -25.88
N LEU A 9 54.13 -35.10 -25.73
CA LEU A 9 54.82 -35.59 -24.53
C LEU A 9 54.52 -34.75 -23.28
N LEU A 10 54.44 -33.42 -23.44
CA LEU A 10 54.05 -32.49 -22.38
C LEU A 10 52.60 -32.71 -21.93
N LEU A 11 51.66 -32.84 -22.87
CA LEU A 11 50.27 -33.12 -22.55
C LEU A 11 50.09 -34.49 -21.91
N TRP A 12 50.79 -35.51 -22.40
CA TRP A 12 50.77 -36.86 -21.84
C TRP A 12 51.29 -36.90 -20.40
N LYS A 13 52.36 -36.15 -20.11
CA LYS A 13 52.88 -35.97 -18.75
C LYS A 13 51.83 -35.32 -17.84
N ASN A 14 51.20 -34.23 -18.28
CA ASN A 14 50.16 -33.55 -17.50
C ASN A 14 48.92 -34.42 -17.26
N PHE A 15 48.48 -35.15 -18.28
CA PHE A 15 47.35 -36.07 -18.19
C PHE A 15 47.65 -37.25 -17.24
N THR A 16 48.83 -37.86 -17.36
CA THR A 16 49.24 -38.98 -16.50
C THR A 16 49.40 -38.53 -15.04
N TYR A 17 49.88 -37.30 -14.81
CA TYR A 17 49.96 -36.70 -13.48
C TYR A 17 48.56 -36.55 -12.86
N ARG A 18 47.61 -35.97 -13.59
CA ARG A 18 46.20 -35.88 -13.16
C ARG A 18 45.54 -37.25 -12.93
N ARG A 19 45.84 -38.24 -13.78
CA ARG A 19 45.31 -39.62 -13.68
C ARG A 19 45.84 -40.37 -12.46
N ARG A 20 47.07 -40.12 -12.01
CA ARG A 20 47.64 -40.71 -10.78
C ARG A 20 47.05 -40.11 -9.51
N GLN A 21 46.46 -38.92 -9.58
CA GLN A 21 45.86 -38.21 -8.46
C GLN A 21 44.32 -38.16 -8.57
N THR A 22 43.71 -39.35 -8.65
CA THR A 22 42.26 -39.53 -8.89
C THR A 22 41.37 -38.79 -7.89
N LEU A 23 41.77 -38.73 -6.61
CA LEU A 23 41.02 -38.02 -5.58
C LEU A 23 40.96 -36.50 -5.82
N GLN A 24 42.06 -35.89 -6.27
CA GLN A 24 42.08 -34.45 -6.56
C GLN A 24 41.25 -34.12 -7.81
N LEU A 25 41.33 -34.96 -8.84
CA LEU A 25 40.50 -34.81 -10.05
C LEU A 25 39.01 -34.93 -9.72
N LEU A 26 38.63 -35.92 -8.92
CA LEU A 26 37.24 -36.10 -8.49
C LEU A 26 36.75 -34.91 -7.67
N ALA A 27 37.55 -34.42 -6.71
CA ALA A 27 37.20 -33.23 -5.94
C ALA A 27 37.03 -31.99 -6.83
N GLU A 28 37.91 -31.81 -7.83
CA GLU A 28 37.86 -30.69 -8.78
C GLU A 28 36.61 -30.72 -9.68
N ILE A 29 36.05 -31.91 -9.98
CA ILE A 29 34.80 -32.08 -10.74
C ILE A 29 33.56 -32.03 -9.83
N VAL A 30 33.61 -32.65 -8.65
CA VAL A 30 32.49 -32.69 -7.70
C VAL A 30 32.24 -31.31 -7.10
N TRP A 31 33.28 -30.52 -6.86
CA TRP A 31 33.18 -29.18 -6.30
C TRP A 31 32.24 -28.25 -7.09
N PRO A 32 32.43 -28.00 -8.40
CA PRO A 32 31.51 -27.16 -9.17
C PRO A 32 30.10 -27.76 -9.26
N LEU A 33 29.97 -29.09 -9.38
CA LEU A 33 28.66 -29.76 -9.41
C LEU A 33 27.88 -29.52 -8.12
N LEU A 34 28.55 -29.58 -6.97
CA LEU A 34 27.95 -29.33 -5.66
C LEU A 34 27.48 -27.87 -5.54
N ILE A 35 28.28 -26.90 -5.98
CA ILE A 35 27.88 -25.49 -6.01
C ILE A 35 26.62 -25.30 -6.87
N PHE A 36 26.56 -25.87 -8.07
CA PHE A 36 25.37 -25.78 -8.93
C PHE A 36 24.15 -26.42 -8.29
N PHE A 37 24.32 -27.57 -7.63
CA PHE A 37 23.21 -28.26 -6.97
C PHE A 37 22.61 -27.41 -5.83
N ILE A 38 23.46 -26.76 -5.03
CA ILE A 38 23.02 -25.82 -3.98
C ILE A 38 22.25 -24.65 -4.60
N LEU A 39 22.77 -24.04 -5.68
CA LEU A 39 22.10 -22.92 -6.34
C LEU A 39 20.71 -23.29 -6.87
N ILE A 40 20.57 -24.48 -7.47
CA ILE A 40 19.27 -24.98 -7.94
C ILE A 40 18.35 -25.24 -6.75
N ALA A 41 18.83 -25.86 -5.67
CA ALA A 41 18.04 -26.09 -4.47
C ALA A 41 17.52 -24.77 -3.87
N VAL A 42 18.37 -23.74 -3.77
CA VAL A 42 17.95 -22.40 -3.33
C VAL A 42 16.89 -21.83 -4.26
N ARG A 43 17.05 -21.94 -5.58
CA ARG A 43 16.05 -21.46 -6.55
C ARG A 43 14.70 -22.19 -6.47
N LEU A 44 14.70 -23.48 -6.15
CA LEU A 44 13.48 -24.25 -5.94
C LEU A 44 12.77 -23.86 -4.62
N ASN A 45 13.53 -23.51 -3.59
CA ASN A 45 12.97 -23.06 -2.31
C ASN A 45 12.46 -21.62 -2.35
N TYR A 46 13.05 -20.76 -3.18
CA TYR A 46 12.64 -19.37 -3.36
C TYR A 46 12.15 -19.14 -4.81
N PRO A 47 10.92 -19.60 -5.15
CA PRO A 47 10.33 -19.30 -6.44
C PRO A 47 10.19 -17.78 -6.61
N PRO A 48 10.29 -17.26 -7.85
CA PRO A 48 10.05 -15.85 -8.11
C PRO A 48 8.62 -15.49 -7.68
N TYR A 49 8.48 -14.38 -6.96
CA TYR A 49 7.17 -13.86 -6.59
C TYR A 49 6.65 -13.01 -7.76
N GLU A 50 5.63 -13.50 -8.45
CA GLU A 50 4.92 -12.76 -9.49
C GLU A 50 4.05 -11.67 -8.83
N GLN A 51 4.44 -10.41 -8.98
CA GLN A 51 3.61 -9.28 -8.58
C GLN A 51 2.70 -8.90 -9.75
N HIS A 52 1.42 -8.68 -9.48
CA HIS A 52 0.52 -8.11 -10.46
C HIS A 52 0.83 -6.63 -10.70
N GLU A 53 0.39 -6.09 -11.83
CA GLU A 53 0.42 -4.64 -12.07
C GLU A 53 -0.36 -3.95 -10.96
N CYS A 54 0.34 -3.12 -10.19
CA CYS A 54 -0.14 -2.56 -8.94
C CYS A 54 -0.55 -1.11 -9.13
N HIS A 55 -1.85 -0.86 -9.01
CA HIS A 55 -2.43 0.47 -9.10
C HIS A 55 -2.69 1.03 -7.71
N PHE A 56 -2.24 2.28 -7.49
CA PHE A 56 -2.38 2.96 -6.20
C PHE A 56 -3.38 4.11 -6.34
N PRO A 57 -4.32 4.24 -5.40
CA PRO A 57 -5.24 5.37 -5.42
C PRO A 57 -4.47 6.68 -5.10
N ASN A 58 -4.92 7.77 -5.71
CA ASN A 58 -4.30 9.08 -5.60
C ASN A 58 -4.41 9.66 -4.17
N LYS A 59 -3.28 10.16 -3.64
CA LYS A 59 -3.28 10.93 -2.37
C LYS A 59 -3.37 12.42 -2.68
N ALA A 60 -4.42 13.06 -2.18
CA ALA A 60 -4.58 14.51 -2.30
C ALA A 60 -3.58 15.25 -1.41
N MET A 61 -2.93 16.27 -1.97
CA MET A 61 -2.15 17.23 -1.18
C MET A 61 -3.10 18.25 -0.51
N PRO A 62 -2.66 18.94 0.57
CA PRO A 62 -3.47 19.96 1.24
C PRO A 62 -3.98 21.08 0.31
N SER A 63 -3.29 21.34 -0.81
CA SER A 63 -3.67 22.30 -1.84
C SER A 63 -4.93 21.93 -2.62
N ALA A 64 -5.32 20.65 -2.66
CA ALA A 64 -6.57 20.17 -3.27
C ALA A 64 -7.78 20.26 -2.31
N GLY A 65 -7.54 20.68 -1.05
CA GLY A 65 -8.55 20.78 0.00
C GLY A 65 -8.18 19.96 1.25
N THR A 66 -8.57 20.45 2.42
CA THR A 66 -8.25 19.80 3.71
C THR A 66 -9.03 18.51 3.93
N LEU A 67 -10.29 18.43 3.46
CA LEU A 67 -11.13 17.24 3.55
C LEU A 67 -10.59 16.05 2.74
N PRO A 68 -10.31 16.17 1.41
CA PRO A 68 -9.74 15.07 0.64
C PRO A 68 -8.33 14.69 1.10
N TRP A 69 -7.54 15.64 1.60
CA TRP A 69 -6.23 15.36 2.21
C TRP A 69 -6.35 14.47 3.46
N ILE A 70 -7.19 14.84 4.43
CA ILE A 70 -7.39 14.04 5.66
C ILE A 70 -7.95 12.67 5.34
N GLN A 71 -8.90 12.57 4.40
CA GLN A 71 -9.46 11.30 3.97
C GLN A 71 -8.39 10.40 3.31
N GLY A 72 -7.49 10.95 2.50
CA GLY A 72 -6.38 10.20 1.92
C GLY A 72 -5.38 9.67 2.95
N ILE A 73 -5.14 10.42 4.03
CA ILE A 73 -4.27 9.97 5.14
C ILE A 73 -4.96 8.89 5.98
N LEU A 74 -6.24 9.06 6.31
CA LEU A 74 -6.93 8.18 7.24
C LEU A 74 -7.47 6.89 6.58
N CYS A 75 -7.92 6.97 5.33
CA CYS A 75 -8.54 5.85 4.62
C CYS A 75 -7.55 5.02 3.79
N ASN A 76 -6.42 5.62 3.38
CA ASN A 76 -5.45 4.99 2.49
C ASN A 76 -4.02 4.97 3.08
N ALA A 77 -3.91 4.82 4.41
CA ALA A 77 -2.62 4.79 5.12
C ALA A 77 -1.78 3.55 4.75
N ASN A 78 -2.42 2.40 4.54
CA ASN A 78 -1.75 1.12 4.32
C ASN A 78 -1.44 0.83 2.84
N ASN A 79 -1.60 1.82 1.95
CA ASN A 79 -1.36 1.72 0.49
C ASN A 79 -1.79 0.35 -0.11
N PRO A 80 -3.09 0.02 -0.10
CA PRO A 80 -3.57 -1.19 -0.77
C PRO A 80 -3.21 -1.14 -2.26
N CYS A 81 -2.77 -2.29 -2.76
CA CYS A 81 -2.45 -2.52 -4.16
C CYS A 81 -3.69 -3.08 -4.88
N PHE A 82 -4.06 -2.49 -6.01
CA PHE A 82 -5.17 -2.96 -6.84
C PHE A 82 -4.65 -3.52 -8.17
N ARG A 83 -5.28 -4.58 -8.66
CA ARG A 83 -4.96 -5.20 -9.97
C ARG A 83 -5.44 -4.38 -11.16
N ASN A 84 -6.49 -3.57 -10.98
CA ASN A 84 -7.09 -2.76 -12.04
C ASN A 84 -6.79 -1.27 -11.81
N PRO A 85 -6.74 -0.46 -12.90
CA PRO A 85 -6.52 0.97 -12.79
C PRO A 85 -7.60 1.62 -11.93
N THR A 86 -7.18 2.37 -10.91
CA THR A 86 -8.12 3.08 -10.05
C THR A 86 -8.76 4.24 -10.81
N PRO A 87 -10.00 4.66 -10.48
CA PRO A 87 -10.68 5.76 -11.18
C PRO A 87 -9.88 7.08 -11.21
N GLY A 88 -8.96 7.28 -10.26
CA GLY A 88 -8.07 8.45 -10.23
C GLY A 88 -6.92 8.43 -11.23
N GLU A 89 -6.65 7.30 -11.89
CA GLU A 89 -5.67 7.19 -12.97
C GLU A 89 -6.28 7.48 -14.35
N SER A 90 -7.61 7.48 -14.46
CA SER A 90 -8.32 7.82 -15.70
C SER A 90 -8.34 9.33 -15.94
N PRO A 91 -8.09 9.81 -17.17
CA PRO A 91 -8.10 11.24 -17.47
C PRO A 91 -9.50 11.83 -17.28
N GLY A 92 -9.57 12.95 -16.56
CA GLY A 92 -10.81 13.71 -16.36
C GLY A 92 -11.61 13.38 -15.10
N VAL A 93 -11.23 12.36 -14.32
CA VAL A 93 -11.87 12.02 -13.04
C VAL A 93 -10.91 12.28 -11.88
N VAL A 94 -11.19 13.32 -11.10
CA VAL A 94 -10.41 13.67 -9.90
C VAL A 94 -11.19 13.33 -8.63
N GLY A 95 -10.77 12.25 -7.96
CA GLY A 95 -11.25 11.88 -6.63
C GLY A 95 -12.44 10.91 -6.61
N ASN A 96 -12.25 9.77 -5.94
CA ASN A 96 -13.28 8.75 -5.72
C ASN A 96 -14.09 8.99 -4.42
N PHE A 97 -14.31 10.26 -4.05
CA PHE A 97 -14.84 10.63 -2.73
C PHE A 97 -16.36 10.86 -2.73
N ASN A 98 -17.04 10.67 -3.87
CA ASN A 98 -18.45 10.98 -4.03
C ASN A 98 -19.38 10.11 -3.18
N ASP A 99 -18.96 8.89 -2.84
CA ASP A 99 -19.75 7.93 -2.07
C ASP A 99 -19.53 7.99 -0.56
N SER A 100 -18.66 8.86 -0.05
CA SER A 100 -18.50 9.02 1.39
C SER A 100 -19.71 9.75 2.01
N ILE A 101 -20.20 9.25 3.15
CA ILE A 101 -21.33 9.83 3.90
C ILE A 101 -21.03 11.29 4.26
N ILE A 102 -19.78 11.62 4.56
CA ILE A 102 -19.35 12.99 4.86
C ILE A 102 -19.38 13.89 3.63
N ASN A 103 -19.04 13.42 2.42
CA ASN A 103 -19.15 14.26 1.23
C ASN A 103 -20.62 14.63 0.96
N ARG A 104 -21.54 13.68 1.17
CA ARG A 104 -22.99 13.96 1.11
C ARG A 104 -23.42 14.94 2.20
N LEU A 105 -23.01 14.71 3.45
CA LEU A 105 -23.34 15.60 4.57
C LEU A 105 -22.75 17.01 4.41
N PHE A 106 -21.52 17.13 3.91
CA PHE A 106 -20.85 18.40 3.64
C PHE A 106 -21.49 19.12 2.45
N SER A 107 -21.87 18.38 1.41
CA SER A 107 -22.62 18.92 0.27
C SER A 107 -23.99 19.42 0.70
N ASP A 108 -24.72 18.65 1.52
CA ASP A 108 -26.02 19.03 2.06
C ASP A 108 -25.90 20.23 3.02
N ALA A 109 -24.90 20.24 3.90
CA ALA A 109 -24.63 21.38 4.76
C ALA A 109 -24.28 22.63 3.95
N LYS A 110 -23.44 22.51 2.92
CA LYS A 110 -23.12 23.61 2.01
C LYS A 110 -24.35 24.09 1.24
N LYS A 111 -25.21 23.18 0.79
CA LYS A 111 -26.46 23.50 0.07
C LYS A 111 -27.45 24.23 0.98
N ILE A 112 -27.61 23.78 2.23
CA ILE A 112 -28.41 24.45 3.25
C ILE A 112 -27.82 25.82 3.60
N LEU A 113 -26.49 25.93 3.72
CA LEU A 113 -25.80 27.20 3.99
C LEU A 113 -25.97 28.20 2.85
N LEU A 114 -25.85 27.76 1.59
CA LEU A 114 -26.02 28.62 0.42
C LEU A 114 -27.49 29.02 0.23
N TYR A 115 -28.43 28.14 0.56
CA TYR A 115 -29.86 28.47 0.61
C TYR A 115 -30.17 29.48 1.72
N SER A 116 -29.65 29.23 2.93
CA SER A 116 -29.82 30.08 4.11
C SER A 116 -29.04 31.40 4.04
N GLN A 117 -28.07 31.55 3.14
CA GLN A 117 -27.37 32.82 2.91
C GLN A 117 -28.22 33.76 2.03
N ASN A 118 -29.12 33.20 1.22
CA ASN A 118 -30.03 33.97 0.37
C ASN A 118 -31.27 34.45 1.13
N ASP A 119 -31.71 33.69 2.14
CA ASP A 119 -32.69 34.13 3.13
C ASP A 119 -32.00 34.85 4.29
N LYS A 120 -32.48 36.01 4.73
CA LYS A 120 -31.88 36.82 5.82
C LYS A 120 -32.02 36.19 7.23
N ASN A 121 -32.03 34.86 7.35
CA ASN A 121 -32.33 34.16 8.59
C ASN A 121 -31.05 33.77 9.36
N LEU A 122 -30.31 34.78 9.83
CA LEU A 122 -29.09 34.63 10.63
C LEU A 122 -29.38 34.07 12.05
N ASP A 123 -30.64 34.04 12.47
CA ASP A 123 -31.06 33.64 13.82
C ASP A 123 -31.05 32.12 14.03
N GLY A 124 -31.37 31.33 12.99
CA GLY A 124 -31.35 29.86 13.07
C GLY A 124 -29.95 29.28 13.30
N PHE A 125 -28.91 29.93 12.77
CA PHE A 125 -27.52 29.51 12.98
C PHE A 125 -27.05 29.74 14.42
N LYS A 126 -27.54 30.82 15.04
CA LYS A 126 -27.27 31.14 16.45
C LYS A 126 -27.92 30.11 17.37
N GLU A 127 -29.11 29.62 17.02
CA GLU A 127 -29.80 28.54 17.74
C GLU A 127 -29.05 27.21 17.63
N LEU A 128 -28.58 26.86 16.43
CA LEU A 128 -27.85 25.62 16.19
C LEU A 128 -26.49 25.61 16.91
N ALA A 129 -25.79 26.76 16.91
CA ALA A 129 -24.56 26.95 17.68
C ALA A 129 -24.80 26.83 19.19
N ARG A 130 -25.90 27.39 19.71
CA ARG A 130 -26.28 27.23 21.12
C ARG A 130 -26.66 25.79 21.46
N ALA A 131 -27.36 25.08 20.58
CA ALA A 131 -27.72 23.68 20.78
C ALA A 131 -26.47 22.78 20.83
N LEU A 132 -25.51 23.01 19.93
CA LEU A 132 -24.20 22.34 19.96
C LEU A 132 -23.42 22.66 21.25
N GLN A 133 -23.44 23.93 21.68
CA GLN A 133 -22.76 24.35 22.90
C GLN A 133 -23.42 23.79 24.18
N ALA A 134 -24.75 23.61 24.17
CA ALA A 134 -25.50 22.96 25.23
C ALA A 134 -25.25 21.44 25.29
N LEU A 135 -25.12 20.78 24.13
CA LEU A 135 -24.69 19.38 24.06
C LEU A 135 -23.25 19.20 24.54
N GLN A 136 -22.36 20.15 24.24
CA GLN A 136 -20.98 20.14 24.68
C GLN A 136 -20.86 20.35 26.20
N SER A 137 -21.65 21.24 26.80
CA SER A 137 -21.65 21.47 28.25
C SER A 137 -22.26 20.30 29.03
N SER A 138 -23.32 19.67 28.52
CA SER A 138 -23.94 18.48 29.13
C SER A 138 -23.02 17.26 29.17
N ARG A 139 -22.12 17.13 28.19
CA ARG A 139 -21.17 15.99 28.10
C ARG A 139 -19.95 16.13 29.03
N SER A 140 -19.69 17.32 29.56
CA SER A 140 -18.55 17.65 30.43
C SER A 140 -18.60 17.03 31.84
N GLY A 141 -19.67 16.28 32.17
CA GLY A 141 -19.87 15.63 33.47
C GLY A 141 -19.39 14.17 33.58
N ARG A 142 -18.87 13.54 32.52
CA ARG A 142 -18.32 12.17 32.58
C ARG A 142 -16.80 12.23 32.43
N LYS A 143 -16.06 11.95 33.52
CA LYS A 143 -14.60 11.69 33.48
C LYS A 143 -14.32 10.40 32.69
N LEU A 144 -14.46 10.45 31.37
CA LEU A 144 -13.93 9.46 30.45
C LEU A 144 -12.49 9.85 30.16
N LYS A 145 -11.54 8.92 30.32
CA LYS A 145 -10.12 9.15 29.98
C LYS A 145 -10.06 9.77 28.57
N LEU A 146 -9.43 10.94 28.47
CA LEU A 146 -9.32 11.71 27.23
C LEU A 146 -8.76 10.86 26.07
N SER A 147 -7.83 9.95 26.37
CA SER A 147 -7.29 8.96 25.42
C SER A 147 -8.37 8.02 24.85
N SER A 148 -9.30 7.53 25.68
CA SER A 148 -10.39 6.66 25.24
C SER A 148 -11.42 7.42 24.39
N VAL A 149 -11.73 8.67 24.77
CA VAL A 149 -12.63 9.53 23.99
C VAL A 149 -12.03 9.86 22.64
N ILE A 150 -10.72 10.17 22.58
CA ILE A 150 -10.00 10.45 21.33
C ILE A 150 -9.98 9.22 20.44
N LEU A 151 -9.68 8.03 20.99
CA LEU A 151 -9.66 6.79 20.20
C LEU A 151 -11.05 6.47 19.64
N ILE A 152 -12.10 6.58 20.46
CA ILE A 152 -13.49 6.38 20.04
C ILE A 152 -13.88 7.42 19.00
N LEU A 153 -13.48 8.69 19.16
CA LEU A 153 -13.72 9.72 18.15
C LEU A 153 -13.00 9.40 16.85
N LEU A 154 -11.73 8.98 16.90
CA LEU A 154 -10.95 8.62 15.72
C LEU A 154 -11.55 7.43 14.98
N GLU A 155 -11.94 6.37 15.71
CA GLU A 155 -12.58 5.19 15.11
C GLU A 155 -13.92 5.53 14.46
N ASN A 156 -14.77 6.32 15.13
CA ASN A 156 -16.03 6.76 14.56
C ASN A 156 -15.80 7.69 13.37
N LEU A 157 -14.84 8.60 13.47
CA LEU A 157 -14.46 9.51 12.39
C LEU A 157 -13.92 8.72 11.18
N GLN A 158 -13.14 7.68 11.39
CA GLN A 158 -12.64 6.79 10.34
C GLN A 158 -13.77 6.00 9.67
N ARG A 159 -14.72 5.47 10.44
CA ARG A 159 -15.94 4.81 9.89
C ARG A 159 -16.80 5.78 9.08
N LEU A 160 -16.90 7.04 9.50
CA LEU A 160 -17.66 8.09 8.81
C LEU A 160 -16.95 8.63 7.56
N LEU A 161 -15.62 8.81 7.61
CA LEU A 161 -14.78 9.33 6.52
C LEU A 161 -14.58 8.31 5.41
N CYS A 162 -14.31 7.05 5.77
CA CYS A 162 -13.97 6.03 4.78
C CYS A 162 -15.18 5.31 4.19
N GLY A 163 -16.37 5.48 4.79
CA GLY A 163 -17.54 4.69 4.45
C GLY A 163 -17.30 3.19 4.64
N ASN A 164 -18.31 2.37 4.43
CA ASN A 164 -18.09 0.92 4.45
C ASN A 164 -17.25 0.56 3.21
N SER A 165 -15.92 0.44 3.37
CA SER A 165 -14.97 0.03 2.32
C SER A 165 -15.27 -1.34 1.68
N THR A 166 -16.38 -1.97 2.04
CA THR A 166 -16.93 -3.22 1.50
C THR A 166 -17.16 -3.23 -0.02
N THR A 167 -17.18 -2.08 -0.71
CA THR A 167 -17.19 -2.04 -2.18
C THR A 167 -15.80 -2.19 -2.80
N MET A 168 -14.74 -1.76 -2.11
CA MET A 168 -13.34 -1.92 -2.56
C MET A 168 -12.71 -3.25 -2.11
N GLU A 169 -13.32 -3.92 -1.14
CA GLU A 169 -12.87 -5.24 -0.64
C GLU A 169 -13.23 -6.38 -1.61
N LYS A 170 -14.25 -6.19 -2.47
CA LYS A 170 -14.56 -7.13 -3.56
C LYS A 170 -13.52 -7.14 -4.68
N GLU A 171 -12.64 -6.14 -4.74
CA GLU A 171 -11.62 -5.99 -5.78
C GLU A 171 -10.19 -6.29 -5.28
N LYS A 172 -10.04 -6.57 -3.98
CA LYS A 172 -8.75 -7.03 -3.43
C LYS A 172 -8.46 -8.50 -3.75
N GLU A 173 -9.46 -9.29 -4.10
CA GLU A 173 -9.36 -10.75 -4.29
C GLU A 173 -9.69 -11.26 -5.71
N LEU A 174 -9.99 -10.38 -6.68
CA LEU A 174 -10.11 -10.80 -8.09
C LEU A 174 -8.81 -10.54 -8.86
#